data_AF-A0A923YX84-F1
#
_entry.id   AF-A0A923YX84-F1
#
_cell.length_a   1.000
_cell.length_b   1.000
_cell.length_c   1.000
_cell.angle_alpha   90.00
_cell.angle_beta   90.00
_cell.angle_gamma   90.00
#
_symmetry.space_group_name_H-M   'P 1'
#
loop_
_entity.id
_entity.type
_entity.pdbx_description
1 polymer ?
#
loop_
_entity_poly.entity_id
_entity_poly.type
_entity_poly.pdbx_seq_one_letter_code
_entity_poly.pdbx_strand_id
1 'polypeptide(L)'
;NYVDIFDGGPTMTCPTDAVRTVAASRVAPVAELADGAGGLPGALLAVGRLGDFRSWIGHADWCADGLVLPAGEAELMRLGQGDEVRHVGI
;
A
#
# COMPACT_ATOMS: atom_id res chain seq x y z
N ASN A 1 -5.24 -13.23 -28.04
CA ASN A 1 -3.83 -13.34 -27.59
C ASN A 1 -3.01 -12.37 -28.39
N TYR A 2 -2.42 -11.38 -27.71
CA TYR A 2 -1.55 -10.38 -28.31
C TYR A 2 -0.10 -10.69 -27.94
N VAL A 3 0.81 -10.38 -28.86
CA VAL A 3 2.25 -10.55 -28.69
C VAL A 3 2.94 -9.27 -29.15
N ASP A 4 4.06 -8.94 -28.50
CA ASP A 4 4.94 -7.87 -28.93
C ASP A 4 5.50 -8.13 -30.34
N ILE A 5 5.63 -7.09 -31.16
CA ILE A 5 6.04 -7.23 -32.56
C ILE A 5 7.56 -7.35 -32.76
N PHE A 6 8.37 -7.06 -31.74
CA PHE A 6 9.83 -7.12 -31.80
C PHE A 6 10.36 -8.44 -31.25
N ASP A 7 9.87 -8.86 -30.07
CA ASP A 7 10.40 -10.04 -29.36
C ASP A 7 9.39 -11.17 -29.14
N GLY A 8 8.12 -10.97 -29.52
CA GLY A 8 7.08 -11.98 -29.36
C GLY A 8 6.65 -12.20 -27.90
N GLY A 9 7.04 -11.31 -26.98
CA GLY A 9 6.63 -11.35 -25.58
C GLY A 9 5.10 -11.29 -25.42
N PRO A 10 4.51 -12.03 -24.46
CA PRO A 10 3.06 -12.09 -24.31
C PRO A 10 2.49 -10.80 -23.70
N THR A 11 1.28 -10.43 -24.11
CA THR A 11 0.50 -9.39 -23.42
C THR A 11 -0.41 -10.00 -22.35
N MET A 12 -0.30 -9.51 -21.10
CA MET A 12 -1.20 -9.87 -20.00
C MET A 12 -2.35 -8.86 -19.91
N THR A 13 -3.58 -9.35 -19.78
CA THR A 13 -4.77 -8.50 -19.60
C THR A 13 -5.67 -9.07 -18.52
N CYS A 14 -6.27 -8.20 -17.71
CA CYS A 14 -7.32 -8.55 -16.76
C CYS A 14 -8.20 -7.31 -16.49
N PRO A 15 -9.46 -7.50 -16.06
CA PRO A 15 -10.26 -6.39 -15.54
C PRO A 15 -9.56 -5.74 -14.35
N THR A 16 -9.65 -4.41 -14.22
CA THR A 16 -9.05 -3.67 -13.10
C THR A 16 -9.50 -4.21 -11.73
N ASP A 17 -10.77 -4.57 -11.60
CA ASP A 17 -11.33 -5.13 -10.36
C ASP A 17 -10.89 -6.58 -10.08
N ALA A 18 -10.20 -7.23 -11.03
CA ALA A 18 -9.57 -8.53 -10.84
C ALA A 18 -8.09 -8.43 -10.43
N VAL A 19 -7.51 -7.23 -10.44
CA VAL A 19 -6.15 -7.01 -9.93
C VAL A 19 -6.19 -7.04 -8.40
N ARG A 20 -5.57 -8.04 -7.77
CA ARG A 20 -5.60 -8.27 -6.31
C ARG A 20 -5.33 -6.99 -5.50
N THR A 21 -4.26 -6.27 -5.84
CA THR A 21 -3.83 -5.06 -5.12
C THR A 21 -4.76 -3.86 -5.35
N VAL A 22 -5.58 -3.88 -6.40
CA VAL A 22 -6.65 -2.90 -6.57
C VAL A 22 -7.86 -3.34 -5.73
N ALA A 23 -8.36 -4.54 -5.99
CA ALA A 23 -9.60 -5.06 -5.42
C ALA A 23 -9.57 -5.23 -3.89
N ALA A 24 -8.43 -5.68 -3.34
CA ALA A 24 -8.28 -5.93 -1.92
C ALA A 24 -7.71 -4.73 -1.14
N SER A 25 -7.26 -3.66 -1.83
CA SER A 25 -6.74 -2.49 -1.13
C SER A 25 -7.85 -1.73 -0.41
N ARG A 26 -7.52 -1.22 0.77
CA ARG A 26 -8.41 -0.42 1.60
C ARG A 26 -7.73 0.89 1.95
N VAL A 27 -8.52 1.90 2.27
CA VAL A 27 -8.04 3.20 2.75
C VAL A 27 -8.50 3.34 4.19
N ALA A 28 -7.60 3.72 5.08
CA ALA A 28 -7.87 3.96 6.49
C ALA A 28 -6.88 4.95 7.08
N PRO A 29 -7.25 5.66 8.16
CA PRO A 29 -6.34 6.55 8.85
C PRO A 29 -5.23 5.78 9.57
N VAL A 30 -4.09 6.42 9.77
CA VAL A 30 -3.09 5.97 10.74
C VAL A 30 -3.69 6.15 12.15
N ALA A 31 -4.00 5.05 12.80
CA ALA A 31 -4.55 5.04 14.16
C ALA A 31 -3.46 5.04 15.22
N GLU A 32 -2.38 4.29 15.00
CA GLU A 32 -1.30 4.12 15.98
C GLU A 32 0.08 4.11 15.30
N LEU A 33 1.07 4.64 16.01
CA LEU A 33 2.47 4.59 15.61
C LEU A 33 3.24 3.72 16.61
N ALA A 34 3.67 2.55 16.17
CA ALA A 34 4.41 1.59 16.97
C ALA A 34 5.92 1.88 16.96
N ASP A 35 6.61 1.49 18.03
CA ASP A 35 8.07 1.53 18.09
C ASP A 35 8.65 0.35 17.29
N GLY A 36 9.02 0.63 16.03
CA GLY A 36 9.50 -0.36 15.07
C GLY A 36 8.40 -1.25 14.47
N ALA A 37 8.81 -2.22 13.65
CA ALA A 37 7.89 -3.11 12.93
C ALA A 37 7.25 -4.20 13.80
N GLY A 38 7.88 -4.59 14.92
CA GLY A 38 7.21 -5.27 16.03
C GLY A 38 6.27 -6.46 15.74
N GLY A 39 6.46 -7.22 14.65
CA GLY A 39 5.56 -8.32 14.26
C GLY A 39 4.37 -7.93 13.37
N LEU A 40 4.26 -6.65 13.01
CA LEU A 40 3.31 -6.16 12.00
C LEU A 40 3.60 -6.85 10.65
N PRO A 41 2.57 -7.33 9.93
CA PRO A 41 2.75 -8.01 8.67
C PRO A 41 3.20 -7.04 7.57
N GLY A 42 3.82 -7.59 6.53
CA GLY A 42 4.24 -6.82 5.36
C GLY A 42 3.04 -6.31 4.56
N ALA A 43 3.20 -5.13 3.98
CA ALA A 43 2.17 -4.49 3.16
C ALA A 43 2.72 -3.63 2.02
N LEU A 44 1.88 -3.42 1.01
CA LEU A 44 2.00 -2.32 0.07
C LEU A 44 1.17 -1.14 0.58
N LEU A 45 1.83 0.01 0.73
CA LEU A 45 1.26 1.22 1.31
C LEU A 45 1.40 2.37 0.32
N ALA A 46 0.39 3.24 0.28
CA ALA A 46 0.41 4.45 -0.54
C ALA A 46 -0.39 5.59 0.09
N VAL A 47 0.08 6.82 -0.12
CA VAL A 47 -0.54 8.05 0.38
C VAL A 47 -0.44 9.17 -0.64
N GLY A 48 -1.28 10.19 -0.49
CA GLY A 48 -1.30 11.35 -1.35
C GLY A 48 -1.87 11.06 -2.73
N ARG A 49 -1.85 12.09 -3.59
CA ARG A 49 -2.33 12.03 -4.97
C ARG A 49 -1.44 12.89 -5.85
N LEU A 50 -1.33 12.53 -7.13
CA LEU A 50 -0.60 13.31 -8.13
C LEU A 50 0.84 13.62 -7.67
N GLY A 51 1.21 14.90 -7.57
CA GLY A 51 2.57 15.32 -7.20
C GLY A 51 2.97 14.96 -5.77
N ASP A 52 2.01 14.70 -4.89
CA ASP A 52 2.25 14.33 -3.49
C ASP A 52 2.23 12.81 -3.26
N PHE A 53 2.02 12.03 -4.32
CA PHE A 53 1.94 10.57 -4.22
C PHE A 53 3.24 9.96 -3.71
N ARG A 54 3.12 9.11 -2.69
CA ARG A 54 4.21 8.27 -2.17
C ARG A 54 3.69 6.85 -1.98
N SER A 55 4.55 5.87 -2.24
CA SER A 55 4.25 4.45 -1.96
C SER A 55 5.50 3.72 -1.51
N TRP A 56 5.34 2.74 -0.64
CA TRP A 56 6.43 1.92 -0.14
C TRP A 56 5.96 0.49 0.18
N ILE A 57 6.94 -0.42 0.25
CA ILE A 57 6.76 -1.72 0.89
C ILE A 57 7.15 -1.50 2.35
N GLY A 58 6.24 -1.81 3.26
CA GLY A 58 6.41 -1.54 4.68
C GLY A 58 5.64 -2.53 5.54
N HIS A 59 5.32 -2.11 6.76
CA HIS A 59 4.56 -2.93 7.69
C HIS A 59 3.31 -2.19 8.17
N ALA A 60 2.22 -2.92 8.27
CA ALA A 60 0.97 -2.37 8.79
C ALA A 60 0.06 -3.48 9.29
N ASP A 61 -0.67 -3.22 10.36
CA ASP A 61 -1.79 -4.07 10.78
C ASP A 61 -3.04 -3.23 11.07
N TRP A 62 -4.19 -3.90 11.13
CA TRP A 62 -5.47 -3.28 11.46
C TRP A 62 -5.73 -3.35 12.96
N CYS A 63 -6.07 -2.19 13.55
CA CYS A 63 -6.73 -2.14 14.85
C CYS A 63 -8.20 -1.72 14.69
N ALA A 64 -8.90 -1.48 15.80
CA ALA A 64 -10.31 -1.05 15.77
C ALA A 64 -10.51 0.30 15.06
N ASP A 65 -9.51 1.19 15.13
CA ASP A 65 -9.63 2.59 14.71
C ASP A 65 -8.92 2.91 13.39
N GLY A 66 -8.15 1.97 12.82
CA GLY A 66 -7.41 2.18 11.57
C GLY A 66 -6.15 1.34 11.46
N LEU A 67 -5.11 1.89 10.84
CA LEU A 67 -3.83 1.21 10.64
C LEU A 67 -2.83 1.53 11.75
N VAL A 68 -2.13 0.50 12.21
CA VAL A 68 -0.92 0.60 13.04
C VAL A 68 0.29 0.58 12.12
N LEU A 69 1.13 1.61 12.16
CA LEU A 69 2.35 1.71 11.35
C LEU A 69 3.59 1.84 12.25
N PRO A 70 4.78 1.39 11.81
CA PRO A 70 6.03 1.73 12.47
C PRO A 70 6.28 3.24 12.41
N ALA A 71 6.60 3.87 13.54
CA ALA A 71 6.84 5.32 13.62
C ALA A 71 7.91 5.80 12.63
N GLY A 72 9.00 5.04 12.45
CA GLY A 72 10.06 5.38 11.50
C GLY A 72 9.61 5.31 10.03
N GLU A 73 8.71 4.40 9.66
CA GLU A 73 8.15 4.34 8.30
C GLU A 73 7.20 5.51 8.05
N ALA A 74 6.35 5.83 9.04
CA ALA A 74 5.46 6.98 8.97
C ALA A 74 6.24 8.30 8.83
N GLU A 75 7.32 8.47 9.60
CA GLU A 75 8.19 9.65 9.51
C GLU A 75 8.81 9.81 8.11
N LEU A 76 9.38 8.74 7.55
CA LEU A 76 9.96 8.76 6.20
C LEU A 76 8.94 9.14 5.13
N MET A 77 7.67 8.75 5.32
CA MET A 77 6.57 9.05 4.40
C MET A 77 5.83 10.35 4.73
N ARG A 78 6.25 11.04 5.80
CA ARG A 78 5.68 12.29 6.31
C ARG A 78 4.21 12.13 6.72
N LEU A 79 3.94 11.09 7.49
CA LEU A 79 2.63 10.73 8.00
C LEU A 79 2.55 10.91 9.51
N GLY A 80 1.40 11.34 9.99
CA GLY A 80 0.99 11.34 11.39
C GLY A 80 -0.30 10.57 11.60
N GLN A 81 -0.72 10.46 12.87
CA GLN A 81 -2.04 9.91 13.19
C GLN A 81 -3.16 10.71 12.50
N GLY A 82 -4.13 10.00 11.94
CA GLY A 82 -5.25 10.56 11.19
C GLY A 82 -5.01 10.70 9.68
N ASP A 83 -3.76 10.59 9.20
CA ASP A 83 -3.50 10.62 7.76
C ASP A 83 -4.04 9.36 7.06
N GLU A 84 -4.69 9.54 5.92
CA GLU A 84 -5.29 8.44 5.16
C GLU A 84 -4.26 7.69 4.33
N VAL A 85 -4.17 6.38 4.54
CA VAL A 85 -3.23 5.50 3.86
C VAL A 85 -3.99 4.39 3.14
N ARG A 86 -3.67 4.19 1.86
CA ARG A 86 -4.08 3.00 1.10
C ARG A 86 -3.15 1.84 1.45
N HIS A 87 -3.74 0.71 1.80
CA HIS A 87 -3.05 -0.48 2.29
C HIS A 87 -3.56 -1.75 1.59
N VAL A 88 -2.64 -2.67 1.29
CA VAL A 88 -2.95 -4.08 0.99
C VAL A 88 -1.82 -4.98 1.50
N GLY A 89 -2.17 -6.03 2.24
CA GLY A 89 -1.19 -6.99 2.76
C GLY A 89 -0.49 -7.80 1.65
N ILE A 90 0.74 -8.25 1.91
CA ILE A 90 1.55 -9.10 1.01
C ILE A 90 1.85 -10.47 1.60
#